data_AF-A0A6B3EPM9-F1
#
_entry.id   AF-A0A6B3EPM9-F1
#
_cell.length_a   1.000
_cell.length_b   1.000
_cell.length_c   1.000
_cell.angle_alpha   90.00
_cell.angle_beta   90.00
_cell.angle_gamma   90.00
#
_symmetry.space_group_name_H-M   'P 1'
#
loop_
_entity.id
_entity.type
_entity.pdbx_description
1 polymer ?
#
loop_
_entity_poly.entity_id
_entity_poly.type
_entity_poly.pdbx_seq_one_letter_code
_entity_poly.pdbx_strand_id
1 'polypeptide(L)' 'LALSTAANWIFNFIVTFSFEPLTRNVGLSWLYGAFAFFAIVSFFFVLGKVPETKNRELEEMTGETHRRVAREPRRPA' A
#
# COMPACT_ATOMS: atom_id res chain seq x y z
N LEU A 1 9.19 -9.36 -1.70
CA LEU A 1 8.69 -9.55 -3.08
C LEU A 1 7.63 -10.66 -3.17
N ALA A 2 7.92 -11.90 -2.76
CA ALA A 2 6.97 -13.02 -2.86
C ALA A 2 5.58 -12.73 -2.23
N LEU A 3 5.53 -12.16 -1.02
CA LEU A 3 4.27 -11.82 -0.35
C LEU A 3 3.48 -10.73 -1.10
N SER A 4 4.15 -9.70 -1.60
CA SER A 4 3.53 -8.62 -2.40
C SER A 4 2.95 -9.18 -3.70
N THR A 5 3.68 -10.07 -4.37
CA THR A 5 3.23 -10.74 -5.59
C THR A 5 2.04 -11.65 -5.30
N ALA A 6 2.08 -12.45 -4.23
CA ALA A 6 0.97 -13.30 -3.84
C ALA A 6 -0.29 -12.49 -3.52
N ALA A 7 -0.15 -11.40 -2.76
CA ALA A 7 -1.26 -10.48 -2.47
C ALA A 7 -1.86 -9.90 -3.77
N ASN A 8 -1.01 -9.43 -4.68
CA ASN A 8 -1.46 -8.89 -5.97
C ASN A 8 -2.29 -9.93 -6.76
N TRP A 9 -1.79 -11.17 -6.85
CA TRP A 9 -2.50 -12.25 -7.54
C TRP A 9 -3.82 -12.60 -6.88
N ILE A 10 -3.86 -12.71 -5.55
CA ILE A 10 -5.11 -13.01 -4.81
C ILE A 10 -6.17 -11.95 -5.11
N PHE A 11 -5.83 -10.67 -5.01
CA PHE A 11 -6.78 -9.60 -5.30
C PHE A 11 -7.19 -9.56 -6.78
N ASN A 12 -6.29 -9.87 -7.71
CA ASN A 12 -6.62 -10.01 -9.12
C ASN A 12 -7.66 -11.11 -9.36
N PHE A 13 -7.49 -12.28 -8.74
CA PHE A 13 -8.48 -13.37 -8.81
C PHE A 13 -9.82 -12.98 -8.22
N ILE A 14 -9.81 -12.35 -7.03
CA ILE A 14 -11.05 -11.89 -6.37
C ILE A 14 -11.83 -10.97 -7.31
N VAL A 15 -11.17 -9.96 -7.88
CA VAL A 15 -11.84 -9.02 -8.81
C VAL A 15 -12.36 -9.77 -10.03
N THR A 16 -11.55 -10.62 -10.65
CA THR A 16 -11.93 -11.34 -11.88
C THR A 16 -13.16 -12.23 -11.67
N PHE A 17 -13.19 -13.04 -10.61
CA PHE A 17 -14.31 -13.94 -10.33
C PHE A 17 -15.56 -13.21 -9.80
N SER A 18 -15.38 -12.08 -9.10
CA SER A 18 -16.50 -11.32 -8.55
C SER A 18 -17.10 -10.31 -9.53
N PHE A 19 -16.40 -9.93 -10.60
CA PHE A 19 -16.82 -8.83 -11.48
C PHE A 19 -18.18 -9.09 -12.15
N GLU A 20 -18.37 -10.24 -12.78
CA GLU A 20 -19.62 -10.59 -13.46
C GLU A 20 -20.82 -10.70 -12.50
N PRO A 21 -20.76 -11.43 -11.37
CA PRO A 21 -21.88 -11.48 -10.44
C PRO A 21 -22.18 -10.13 -9.78
N LEU A 22 -21.18 -9.30 -9.48
CA LEU A 22 -21.39 -7.98 -8.89
C LEU A 22 -21.98 -6.98 -9.89
N THR A 23 -21.54 -6.99 -11.14
CA THR A 23 -22.10 -6.10 -12.19
C THR A 23 -23.57 -6.39 -12.42
N ARG A 24 -23.98 -7.67 -12.43
CA ARG A 24 -25.39 -8.08 -12.60
C ARG A 24 -26.28 -7.68 -11.43
N ASN A 25 -25.78 -7.78 -10.20
CA ASN A 25 -26.61 -7.58 -9.00
C ASN A 25 -26.59 -6.14 -8.47
N VAL A 26 -25.48 -5.42 -8.65
CA VAL A 26 -25.23 -4.11 -8.02
C VAL A 26 -25.08 -2.99 -9.06
N GLY A 27 -24.78 -3.34 -10.31
CA GLY A 27 -24.62 -2.40 -11.41
C GLY A 27 -23.21 -1.80 -11.52
N LEU A 28 -22.87 -1.34 -12.72
CA LEU A 28 -21.53 -0.84 -13.05
C LEU A 28 -21.17 0.41 -12.24
N SER A 29 -22.10 1.35 -12.07
CA SER A 29 -21.82 2.62 -11.37
C SER A 29 -21.32 2.40 -9.94
N TRP A 30 -21.90 1.45 -9.21
CA TRP A 30 -21.45 1.15 -7.84
C TRP A 30 -20.08 0.48 -7.81
N LEU A 31 -19.80 -0.43 -8.75
CA LEU A 31 -18.48 -1.07 -8.88
C LEU A 31 -17.37 -0.07 -9.15
N TYR A 32 -17.57 0.82 -10.13
CA TYR A 32 -16.60 1.88 -10.41
C TYR A 32 -16.50 2.89 -9.25
N GLY A 33 -17.61 3.17 -8.56
CA GLY A 33 -17.61 3.95 -7.33
C GLY A 33 -16.77 3.31 -6.21
N ALA A 34 -16.86 2.00 -6.04
CA ALA A 34 -16.03 1.26 -5.09
C ALA A 34 -14.54 1.32 -5.45
N PHE A 35 -14.19 1.18 -6.74
CA PHE A 35 -12.80 1.36 -7.18
C PHE A 35 -12.28 2.77 -6.92
N ALA A 36 -13.10 3.80 -7.18
CA ALA A 36 -12.74 5.18 -6.86
C ALA A 36 -12.54 5.39 -5.35
N PHE A 37 -13.42 4.81 -4.52
CA PHE A 37 -13.27 4.84 -3.07
C PHE A 37 -11.95 4.20 -2.61
N PHE A 38 -11.63 2.99 -3.08
CA PHE A 38 -10.37 2.34 -2.73
C PHE A 38 -9.14 3.11 -3.24
N ALA A 39 -9.22 3.77 -4.40
CA ALA A 39 -8.16 4.62 -4.90
C ALA A 39 -7.91 5.83 -3.97
N ILE A 40 -8.97 6.47 -3.47
CA ILE A 40 -8.87 7.57 -2.50
C ILE A 40 -8.23 7.09 -1.18
N VAL A 41 -8.69 5.94 -0.67
CA VAL A 41 -8.11 5.35 0.55
C VAL A 41 -6.62 5.02 0.35
N SER A 42 -6.27 4.44 -0.81
CA SER A 42 -4.89 4.15 -1.19
C SER A 42 -4.03 5.42 -1.26
N PHE A 43 -4.57 6.50 -1.83
CA PHE A 43 -3.87 7.78 -1.92
C PHE A 43 -3.47 8.31 -0.52
N PHE A 44 -4.40 8.36 0.43
CA PHE A 44 -4.09 8.81 1.79
C PHE A 44 -3.13 7.87 2.53
N PHE A 45 -3.25 6.56 2.30
CA PHE A 45 -2.30 5.58 2.84
C PHE A 45 -0.89 5.84 2.32
N VAL A 46 -0.72 6.00 1.00
CA VAL A 46 0.59 6.28 0.39
C VAL A 46 1.15 7.60 0.93
N LEU A 47 0.34 8.66 0.95
CA LEU A 47 0.76 9.98 1.42
C LEU A 47 1.27 9.97 2.88
N GLY A 48 0.66 9.18 3.76
CA GLY A 48 1.01 9.17 5.19
C GLY A 48 1.95 8.05 5.64
N LYS A 49 1.99 6.91 4.94
CA LYS A 49 2.66 5.69 5.41
C LYS A 49 3.79 5.21 4.51
N VAL A 50 3.83 5.64 3.25
CA VAL A 50 4.87 5.23 2.31
C VAL A 50 5.89 6.35 2.20
N PRO A 51 7.13 6.19 2.70
CA PRO A 51 8.15 7.21 2.56
C PRO A 51 8.55 7.38 1.10
N GLU A 52 8.91 8.60 0.71
CA GLU A 52 9.46 8.87 -0.62
C GLU A 52 10.78 8.12 -0.81
N THR A 53 10.85 7.32 -1.86
CA THR A 53 12.01 6.47 -2.18
C THR A 53 12.87 7.05 -3.31
N LYS A 54 12.40 8.11 -3.98
CA LYS A 54 13.13 8.79 -5.05
C LYS A 54 14.45 9.37 -4.53
N ASN A 55 15.52 9.18 -5.30
CA ASN A 55 16.89 9.63 -5.00
C ASN A 55 17.49 9.06 -3.70
N ARG A 56 16.96 7.94 -3.19
CA ARG A 56 17.55 7.19 -2.08
C ARG A 56 18.24 5.94 -2.60
N GLU A 57 19.39 5.61 -2.04
CA GLU A 57 20.03 4.32 -2.34
C GLU A 57 19.34 3.18 -1.58
N LEU A 58 19.34 1.97 -2.14
CA LEU A 58 18.73 0.78 -1.54
C LEU A 58 19.27 0.50 -0.13
N GLU A 59 20.56 0.76 0.08
CA GLU A 59 21.24 0.59 1.37
C GLU A 59 20.68 1.53 2.45
N GLU A 60 20.32 2.77 2.09
CA GLU A 60 19.73 3.77 2.98
C GLU A 60 18.30 3.41 3.41
N MET A 61 17.56 2.72 2.54
CA MET A 61 16.17 2.29 2.81
C MET A 61 16.09 1.16 3.84
N THR A 62 17.17 0.38 4.00
CA THR A 62 17.21 -0.77 4.93
C THR A 62 17.47 -0.33 6.38
N GLY A 63 18.14 0.82 6.57
CA GLY A 63 18.56 1.32 7.88
C GLY A 63 17.44 1.89 8.76
N GLU A 64 16.33 2.38 8.17
CA GLU A 64 15.24 2.99 8.94
C GLU A 64 14.42 2.00 9.79
N THR A 65 14.42 0.71 9.42
CA THR A 65 13.76 -0.35 10.21
C THR A 65 14.50 -0.65 11.53
N HIS A 66 15.81 -0.41 11.59
CA HIS A 66 16.63 -0.63 12.80
C HIS A 66 16.93 0.62 13.62
N ARG A 67 16.63 1.84 13.12
CA ARG A 67 17.04 3.11 13.74
C ARG A 67 15.98 3.77 14.65
N ARG A 68 15.01 3.03 15.18
CA ARG A 68 14.12 3.56 16.25
C ARG A 68 14.65 3.34 17.67
N VAL A 69 15.71 2.56 17.86
CA VAL A 69 16.19 2.16 19.20
C VAL A 69 17.37 3.00 19.71
N ALA A 70 18.13 3.68 18.85
CA ALA A 70 19.28 4.49 19.28
C ALA A 70 18.91 5.98 19.41
N ARG A 71 18.00 6.32 20.35
CA ARG A 71 18.10 7.65 21.00
C ARG A 71 19.24 7.56 21.99
N GLU A 72 20.46 7.82 21.53
CA GLU A 72 21.59 7.99 22.44
C GLU A 72 21.36 9.26 23.27
N PRO A 73 21.54 9.22 24.60
CA PRO A 73 21.32 10.39 25.44
C PRO A 73 22.36 11.43 25.10
N ARG A 74 21.92 12.68 24.84
CA ARG A 74 22.81 13.83 24.75
C ARG A 74 23.72 13.86 25.98
N ARG A 75 25.02 13.60 25.79
CA ARG A 75 26.03 13.96 26.79
C ARG A 75 26.14 15.48 26.84
N PRO A 76 26.02 16.12 28.01
CA PRO A 76 26.36 17.53 28.17
C PRO A 76 27.89 17.70 28.04
N ALA A 77 28.26 18.87 27.50
CA ALA A 77 29.63 19.32 27.26
C ALA A 77 30.45 19.48 28.54
#